data_AF-A0A542ASU4-F1
#
_entry.id   AF-A0A542ASU4-F1
#
_cell.length_a   1.000
_cell.length_b   1.000
_cell.length_c   1.000
_cell.angle_alpha   90.00
_cell.angle_beta   90.00
_cell.angle_gamma   90.00
#
_symmetry.space_group_name_H-M   'P 1'
#
loop_
_entity.id
_entity.type
_entity.pdbx_description
1 polymer ?
#
loop_
_entity_poly.entity_id
_entity_poly.type
_entity_poly.pdbx_seq_one_letter_code
_entity_poly.pdbx_strand_id
1 'polypeptide(L)'
;MQQKILVFLKVFIPFFIICLLIQFALVNYLFQPELYYSTFAIYAFQFIATLIVYILLVLVQQNFSDKTGFAFMGCGLFKMLAAVLFLLPMMLNGTLNPFQSLIAFFIPYFIFLVFETIYAVKLINLK
;
A
#
# COMPACT_ATOMS: atom_id res chain seq x y z
N MET A 1 -18.50 4.30 11.83
CA MET A 1 -17.63 3.44 11.01
C MET A 1 -17.92 3.48 9.50
N GLN A 2 -19.11 3.07 9.04
CA GLN A 2 -19.40 2.80 7.62
C GLN A 2 -19.22 4.01 6.68
N GLN A 3 -19.69 5.21 7.05
CA GLN A 3 -19.55 6.39 6.19
C GLN A 3 -18.08 6.80 5.94
N LYS A 4 -17.22 6.75 6.97
CA LYS A 4 -15.78 7.08 6.83
C LYS A 4 -15.05 6.09 5.93
N ILE A 5 -15.46 4.81 5.96
CA ILE A 5 -14.92 3.76 5.08
C ILE A 5 -15.42 3.93 3.65
N LEU A 6 -16.71 4.22 3.45
CA LEU A 6 -17.28 4.44 2.12
C LEU A 6 -16.66 5.65 1.42
N VAL A 7 -16.45 6.77 2.13
CA VAL A 7 -15.80 7.95 1.56
C VAL A 7 -14.35 7.66 1.17
N PHE A 8 -13.63 6.88 1.97
CA PHE A 8 -12.28 6.43 1.63
C PHE A 8 -12.27 5.53 0.40
N LEU A 9 -13.11 4.49 0.37
CA LEU A 9 -13.17 3.55 -0.75
C LEU A 9 -13.51 4.23 -2.08
N LYS A 10 -14.40 5.23 -2.07
CA LYS A 10 -14.73 6.02 -3.27
C LYS A 10 -13.52 6.72 -3.90
N VAL A 11 -12.51 7.08 -3.12
CA VAL A 11 -11.28 7.72 -3.61
C VAL A 11 -10.17 6.69 -3.81
N PHE A 12 -10.07 5.72 -2.91
CA PHE A 12 -9.04 4.69 -2.94
C PHE A 12 -9.15 3.77 -4.15
N ILE A 13 -10.37 3.34 -4.51
CA ILE A 13 -10.58 2.45 -5.67
C ILE A 13 -10.11 3.10 -6.98
N PRO A 14 -10.54 4.32 -7.37
CA PRO A 14 -10.05 4.93 -8.61
C PRO A 14 -8.55 5.22 -8.55
N PHE A 15 -8.02 5.67 -7.40
CA PHE A 15 -6.57 5.83 -7.21
C PHE A 15 -5.80 4.53 -7.47
N PHE A 16 -6.25 3.44 -6.86
CA PHE A 16 -5.67 2.11 -7.04
C PHE A 16 -5.70 1.66 -8.51
N ILE A 17 -6.85 1.79 -9.18
CA ILE A 17 -7.02 1.39 -10.58
C ILE A 17 -6.10 2.21 -11.48
N ILE A 18 -6.00 3.53 -11.26
CA ILE A 18 -5.13 4.41 -12.04
C ILE A 18 -3.66 3.98 -11.89
N CYS A 19 -3.18 3.79 -10.67
CA CYS A 19 -1.81 3.35 -10.44
C CYS A 19 -1.54 1.98 -11.08
N LEU A 20 -2.46 1.02 -10.95
CA LEU A 20 -2.35 -0.31 -11.55
C LEU A 20 -2.26 -0.21 -13.07
N LEU A 21 -3.14 0.57 -13.72
CA LEU A 21 -3.13 0.74 -15.17
C LEU A 21 -1.86 1.40 -15.67
N ILE A 22 -1.38 2.45 -14.98
CA ILE A 22 -0.13 3.13 -15.32
C ILE A 22 1.03 2.13 -15.27
N GLN A 23 1.18 1.41 -14.16
CA GLN A 23 2.30 0.47 -14.05
C GLN A 23 2.15 -0.74 -14.98
N PHE A 24 0.93 -1.23 -15.19
CA PHE A 24 0.67 -2.28 -16.16
C PHE A 24 1.08 -1.82 -17.57
N ALA A 25 0.79 -0.58 -17.95
CA ALA A 25 1.20 -0.02 -19.22
C ALA A 25 2.73 0.11 -19.33
N LEU A 26 3.38 0.63 -18.29
CA LEU A 26 4.84 0.77 -18.24
C LEU A 26 5.56 -0.59 -18.36
N VAL A 27 5.10 -1.59 -17.62
CA VAL A 27 5.72 -2.91 -17.57
C VAL A 27 5.51 -3.66 -18.89
N ASN A 28 4.30 -3.67 -19.46
CA ASN A 28 4.01 -4.52 -20.63
C ASN A 28 4.35 -3.86 -21.98
N TYR A 29 4.28 -2.53 -22.09
CA TYR A 29 4.44 -1.85 -23.38
C TYR A 29 5.74 -1.05 -23.51
N LEU A 30 6.31 -0.54 -22.42
CA LEU A 30 7.48 0.35 -22.48
C LEU A 30 8.79 -0.32 -22.07
N PHE A 31 8.83 -0.94 -20.89
CA PHE A 31 10.08 -1.43 -20.31
C PHE A 31 10.29 -2.93 -20.42
N GLN A 32 9.21 -3.72 -20.47
CA GLN A 32 9.24 -5.20 -20.54
C GLN A 32 10.23 -5.86 -19.55
N PRO A 33 10.27 -5.44 -18.27
CA PRO A 33 11.21 -6.01 -17.30
C PRO A 33 10.82 -7.44 -16.94
N GLU A 34 11.82 -8.27 -16.65
CA GLU A 34 11.62 -9.59 -16.05
C GLU A 34 11.34 -9.43 -14.55
N LEU A 35 10.06 -9.33 -14.18
CA LEU A 35 9.63 -9.20 -12.80
C LEU A 35 9.43 -10.56 -12.15
N TYR A 36 9.97 -10.74 -10.94
CA TYR A 36 9.72 -11.94 -10.14
C TYR A 36 8.25 -12.08 -9.72
N TYR A 37 7.62 -10.97 -9.32
CA TYR A 37 6.19 -10.89 -9.04
C TYR A 37 5.46 -10.19 -10.17
N SER A 38 4.29 -10.70 -10.55
CA SER A 38 3.43 -9.99 -11.50
C SER A 38 2.97 -8.65 -10.92
N THR A 39 2.73 -7.66 -11.79
CA THR A 39 2.16 -6.36 -11.39
C THR A 39 0.89 -6.53 -10.56
N PHE A 40 0.04 -7.50 -10.92
CA PHE A 40 -1.17 -7.81 -10.16
C PHE A 40 -0.88 -8.26 -8.72
N ALA A 41 0.12 -9.12 -8.50
CA ALA A 41 0.48 -9.58 -7.16
C ALA A 41 0.99 -8.42 -6.28
N ILE A 42 1.84 -7.55 -6.86
CA ILE A 42 2.34 -6.35 -6.17
C ILE A 42 1.18 -5.43 -5.77
N TYR A 43 0.27 -5.13 -6.69
CA TYR A 43 -0.87 -4.26 -6.39
C TYR A 43 -1.89 -4.91 -5.44
N ALA A 44 -2.12 -6.22 -5.53
CA ALA A 44 -2.97 -6.92 -4.58
C ALA A 44 -2.42 -6.81 -3.15
N PHE A 45 -1.10 -6.96 -2.98
CA PHE A 45 -0.45 -6.75 -1.69
C PHE A 45 -0.67 -5.31 -1.19
N GLN A 46 -0.39 -4.29 -2.02
CA GLN A 46 -0.57 -2.89 -1.59
C GLN A 46 -2.03 -2.56 -1.28
N PHE A 47 -2.97 -3.10 -2.06
CA PHE A 47 -4.41 -2.91 -1.85
C PHE A 47 -4.84 -3.45 -0.50
N ILE A 48 -4.52 -4.72 -0.22
CA ILE A 48 -4.90 -5.40 1.02
C ILE A 48 -4.24 -4.73 2.21
N ALA A 49 -2.93 -4.45 2.15
CA ALA A 49 -2.21 -3.79 3.22
C ALA A 49 -2.83 -2.43 3.56
N THR A 50 -3.14 -1.63 2.54
CA THR A 50 -3.72 -0.30 2.72
C THR A 50 -5.14 -0.34 3.28
N LEU A 51 -5.94 -1.32 2.86
CA LEU A 51 -7.25 -1.56 3.43
C LEU A 51 -7.17 -1.91 4.92
N ILE A 52 -6.26 -2.82 5.29
CA ILE A 52 -6.05 -3.23 6.68
C ILE A 52 -5.62 -2.02 7.52
N VAL A 53 -4.62 -1.26 7.07
CA VAL A 53 -4.14 -0.05 7.75
C VAL A 53 -5.30 0.91 7.99
N TYR A 54 -6.08 1.23 6.96
CA TYR A 54 -7.17 2.20 7.09
C TYR A 54 -8.32 1.71 7.98
N ILE A 55 -8.68 0.42 7.90
CA ILE A 55 -9.69 -0.16 8.80
C ILE A 55 -9.24 -0.08 10.25
N LEU A 56 -7.99 -0.46 10.55
CA LEU A 56 -7.43 -0.37 11.90
C LEU A 56 -7.41 1.06 12.41
N LEU A 57 -7.04 2.03 11.57
CA LEU A 57 -7.08 3.44 11.92
C LEU A 57 -8.49 3.92 12.26
N VAL A 58 -9.48 3.57 11.45
CA VAL A 58 -10.88 3.93 11.70
C VAL A 58 -11.42 3.27 12.97
N LEU A 59 -10.97 2.05 13.29
CA LEU A 59 -11.32 1.36 14.53
C LEU A 59 -10.71 2.09 15.72
N VAL A 60 -9.42 2.42 15.67
CA VAL A 60 -8.74 3.13 16.76
C VAL A 60 -9.34 4.52 16.95
N GLN A 61 -9.57 5.30 15.89
CA GLN A 61 -10.15 6.64 16.01
C GLN A 61 -11.53 6.64 16.68
N GLN A 62 -12.32 5.59 16.50
CA GLN A 62 -13.65 5.51 17.12
C GLN A 62 -13.60 5.18 18.62
N ASN A 63 -12.58 4.45 19.08
CA ASN A 63 -12.48 4.00 20.46
C ASN A 63 -11.50 4.84 21.29
N PHE A 64 -10.43 5.32 20.65
CA PHE A 64 -9.28 6.02 21.26
C PHE A 64 -8.75 7.09 20.28
N SER A 65 -9.51 8.16 20.07
CA SER A 65 -9.17 9.22 19.10
C SER A 65 -7.74 9.77 19.27
N ASP A 66 -7.31 9.90 20.52
CA ASP A 66 -6.02 10.47 20.89
C ASP A 66 -4.84 9.53 20.57
N LYS A 67 -5.12 8.28 20.18
CA LYS A 67 -4.13 7.24 19.87
C LYS A 67 -4.03 6.91 18.38
N THR A 68 -4.81 7.56 17.52
CA THR A 68 -4.84 7.29 16.07
C THR A 68 -3.50 7.52 15.38
N GLY A 69 -2.72 8.53 15.82
CA GLY A 69 -1.35 8.73 15.34
C GLY A 69 -0.41 7.58 15.68
N PHE A 70 -0.49 7.06 16.91
CA PHE A 70 0.29 5.89 17.33
C PHE A 70 -0.14 4.62 16.58
N ALA A 71 -1.44 4.47 16.30
CA ALA A 71 -1.94 3.37 15.49
C ALA A 71 -1.40 3.44 14.06
N PHE A 72 -1.29 4.62 13.45
CA PHE A 72 -0.68 4.77 12.13
C PHE A 72 0.79 4.35 12.13
N MET A 73 1.56 4.81 13.12
CA MET A 73 2.97 4.41 13.26
C MET A 73 3.12 2.89 13.42
N GLY A 74 2.32 2.28 14.30
CA GLY A 74 2.33 0.82 14.50
C GLY A 74 1.92 0.05 13.26
N CYS A 75 0.83 0.44 12.59
CA CYS A 75 0.40 -0.18 11.33
C CYS A 75 1.46 -0.01 10.23
N GLY A 76 2.14 1.13 10.17
CA GLY A 76 3.25 1.37 9.25
C GLY A 76 4.40 0.40 9.47
N LEU A 77 4.81 0.17 10.73
CA LEU A 77 5.84 -0.82 11.06
C LEU A 77 5.44 -2.24 10.62
N PHE A 78 4.21 -2.66 10.92
CA PHE A 78 3.72 -3.98 10.48
C PHE A 78 3.64 -4.11 8.96
N LYS A 79 3.24 -3.05 8.26
CA LYS A 79 3.21 -3.02 6.79
C LYS A 79 4.62 -3.09 6.19
N MET A 80 5.59 -2.41 6.80
CA MET A 80 7.01 -2.52 6.41
C MET A 80 7.52 -3.95 6.60
N LEU A 81 7.24 -4.58 7.75
CA LEU A 81 7.61 -5.97 7.99
C LEU A 81 6.95 -6.92 6.95
N ALA A 82 5.66 -6.74 6.69
CA ALA A 82 4.95 -7.51 5.67
C ALA A 82 5.54 -7.33 4.27
N ALA A 83 6.00 -6.12 3.92
CA ALA A 83 6.67 -5.86 2.66
C ALA A 83 8.02 -6.59 2.55
N VAL A 84 8.80 -6.62 3.62
CA VAL A 84 10.05 -7.39 3.68
C VAL A 84 9.77 -8.88 3.51
N LEU A 85 8.77 -9.43 4.23
CA LEU A 85 8.37 -10.83 4.10
C LEU A 85 7.85 -11.17 2.69
N PHE A 86 7.14 -10.24 2.05
CA PHE A 86 6.67 -10.41 0.68
C PHE A 86 7.83 -10.45 -0.33
N LEU A 87 8.88 -9.66 -0.13
CA LEU A 87 10.06 -9.64 -1.01
C LEU A 87 11.10 -10.72 -0.69
N LEU A 88 11.06 -11.30 0.51
CA LEU A 88 12.06 -12.28 0.97
C LEU A 88 12.24 -13.47 0.00
N PRO A 89 11.20 -14.11 -0.56
CA PRO A 89 11.37 -15.22 -1.49
C PRO A 89 12.16 -14.83 -2.74
N MET A 90 11.94 -13.61 -3.24
CA MET A 90 12.68 -13.06 -4.38
C MET A 90 14.17 -12.87 -4.06
N MET A 91 14.48 -12.43 -2.84
CA MET A 91 15.86 -12.21 -2.40
C MET A 91 16.63 -13.53 -2.23
N LEU A 92 15.96 -14.60 -1.79
CA LEU A 92 16.58 -15.90 -1.55
C LEU A 92 16.77 -16.74 -2.82
N ASN A 93 15.90 -16.57 -3.83
CA ASN A 93 15.89 -17.43 -5.02
C ASN A 93 16.85 -17.00 -6.15
N GLY A 94 17.76 -16.04 -5.90
CA GLY A 94 18.83 -15.71 -6.87
C GLY A 94 18.32 -15.19 -8.22
N THR A 95 17.34 -14.28 -8.19
CA THR A 95 16.76 -13.69 -9.42
C THR A 95 17.80 -12.94 -10.25
N LEU A 96 17.70 -13.03 -11.58
CA LEU A 96 18.67 -12.43 -12.53
C LEU A 96 18.71 -10.89 -12.46
N ASN A 97 17.57 -10.25 -12.19
CA ASN A 97 17.45 -8.78 -12.14
C ASN A 97 16.67 -8.30 -10.90
N PRO A 98 17.21 -8.46 -9.68
CA PRO A 98 16.48 -8.18 -8.45
C PRO A 98 16.15 -6.70 -8.29
N PHE A 99 17.00 -5.83 -8.82
CA PHE A 99 16.82 -4.39 -8.71
C PHE A 99 15.56 -3.88 -9.42
N GLN A 100 15.22 -4.43 -10.59
CA GLN A 100 14.04 -4.01 -11.34
C GLN A 100 12.76 -4.40 -10.62
N SER A 101 12.66 -5.62 -10.08
CA SER A 101 11.46 -6.01 -9.34
C SER A 101 11.35 -5.35 -7.96
N LEU A 102 12.48 -4.98 -7.34
CA LEU A 102 12.49 -4.13 -6.14
C LEU A 102 11.89 -2.75 -6.44
N ILE A 103 12.34 -2.07 -7.49
CA ILE A 103 11.80 -0.76 -7.89
C ILE A 103 10.31 -0.87 -8.21
N ALA A 104 9.92 -1.90 -8.97
CA ALA A 104 8.53 -2.14 -9.33
C ALA A 104 7.61 -2.34 -8.12
N PHE A 105 8.15 -2.78 -6.97
CA PHE A 105 7.41 -2.89 -5.72
C PHE A 105 7.46 -1.61 -4.87
N PHE A 106 8.65 -1.01 -4.71
CA PHE A 106 8.87 0.11 -3.80
C PHE A 106 8.25 1.43 -4.29
N ILE A 107 8.23 1.70 -5.60
CA ILE A 107 7.59 2.90 -6.13
C ILE A 107 6.09 2.93 -5.76
N PRO A 108 5.30 1.88 -6.06
CA PRO A 108 3.92 1.79 -5.59
C PRO A 108 3.80 1.85 -4.08
N TYR A 109 4.69 1.16 -3.35
CA TYR A 109 4.67 1.17 -1.89
C TYR A 109 4.67 2.59 -1.32
N PHE A 110 5.59 3.45 -1.78
CA PHE A 110 5.68 4.83 -1.31
C PHE A 110 4.50 5.68 -1.75
N ILE A 111 3.99 5.48 -2.97
CA ILE A 111 2.79 6.17 -3.46
C ILE A 111 1.58 5.86 -2.56
N PHE A 112 1.39 4.60 -2.19
CA PHE A 112 0.33 4.18 -1.28
C PHE A 112 0.57 4.66 0.15
N LEU A 113 1.83 4.70 0.62
CA LEU A 113 2.18 5.24 1.94
C LEU A 113 1.84 6.73 2.05
N VAL A 114 2.12 7.52 1.01
CA VAL A 114 1.75 8.94 0.96
C VAL A 114 0.22 9.09 1.03
N PHE A 115 -0.50 8.29 0.25
CA PHE A 115 -1.96 8.27 0.27
C PHE A 115 -2.51 7.92 1.67
N GLU A 116 -1.99 6.87 2.31
CA GLU A 116 -2.32 6.48 3.68
C GLU A 116 -2.04 7.61 4.67
N THR A 117 -0.89 8.27 4.55
CA THR A 117 -0.49 9.38 5.43
C THR A 117 -1.47 10.54 5.36
N ILE A 118 -1.90 10.92 4.15
CA ILE A 118 -2.90 11.99 3.96
C ILE A 118 -4.21 11.63 4.67
N TYR A 119 -4.67 10.39 4.52
CA TYR A 119 -5.90 9.94 5.17
C TYR A 119 -5.77 9.75 6.68
N ALA A 120 -4.61 9.31 7.17
CA ALA A 120 -4.31 9.21 8.59
C ALA A 120 -4.33 10.61 9.23
N VAL A 121 -3.66 11.60 8.63
CA VAL A 121 -3.66 12.99 9.10
C VAL A 121 -5.08 13.58 9.09
N LYS A 122 -5.86 13.33 8.04
CA LYS A 122 -7.27 13.74 7.98
C LYS A 122 -8.09 13.11 9.11
N LEU A 123 -7.84 11.83 9.43
CA LEU A 123 -8.55 11.11 10.49
C LEU A 123 -8.16 11.61 11.89
N ILE A 124 -6.90 11.94 12.12
CA ILE A 124 -6.38 12.49 13.38
C ILE A 124 -6.97 13.89 13.64
N ASN A 125 -7.11 14.71 12.60
CA ASN A 125 -7.63 16.08 12.72
C ASN A 125 -9.17 16.16 12.71
N LEU A 126 -9.87 15.05 12.46
CA LEU A 126 -11.32 14.94 12.61
C LEU A 126 -11.67 14.87 14.11
N LYS A 127 -11.76 16.04 14.75
CA LYS A 127 -12.40 16.23 16.06
C LYS A 127 -13.92 16.15 15.92
#